data_AF-A0A2N0L052-F1
#
_entry.id   AF-A0A2N0L052-F1
#
_cell.length_a   1.000
_cell.length_b   1.000
_cell.length_c   1.000
_cell.angle_alpha   90.00
_cell.angle_beta   90.00
_cell.angle_gamma   90.00
#
_symmetry.space_group_name_H-M   'P 1'
#
loop_
_entity.id
_entity.type
_entity.pdbx_description
1 polymer ?
#
loop_
_entity_poly.entity_id
_entity_poly.type
_entity_poly.pdbx_seq_one_letter_code
_entity_poly.pdbx_strand_id
1 'polypeptide(L)'
;MGKSQVHWMDAHSESTETSLVAKMLTVFDSAGLDKMIKPNDMVAIKIHCGEWNNTAYLRPVYARALADRIKELGGRPFVCDTTTSTYSPWGSRSSELDIMLTAERNGYTSATLGCPFICADGFIGTSDFRVDLPEGYLLKEAYVAQAIAAADAVIALTHFKGHSMGVIGGALKNLGIGAQSKRGKLNVHMGGHPNYGLGSAGAFHPEKFLGKAATPDWEILEDCCPFDLYHINDNDELEWEAEKCATCLGCFGVMGPRGIIDIPAVNFDAVDVAIADACLAVEKTVGRDKVGYINMAIDVSPRCDCANHADMPIVPHLGVFASMDAVAIDMACVDAAKRT
;
A
#
# COMPACT_ATOMS: atom_id res chain seq x y z
N MET A 1 -29.51 -0.41 1.93
CA MET A 1 -28.31 -0.78 1.15
C MET A 1 -28.48 -2.22 0.68
N GLY A 2 -28.30 -2.50 -0.61
CA GLY A 2 -28.29 -3.88 -1.11
C GLY A 2 -27.08 -4.65 -0.58
N LYS A 3 -27.11 -5.99 -0.63
CA LYS A 3 -25.92 -6.80 -0.30
C LYS A 3 -24.82 -6.53 -1.32
N SER A 4 -23.62 -6.19 -0.86
CA SER A 4 -22.43 -6.08 -1.72
C SER A 4 -22.13 -7.43 -2.36
N GLN A 5 -21.79 -7.44 -3.64
CA GLN A 5 -21.50 -8.66 -4.41
C GLN A 5 -20.00 -8.75 -4.72
N VAL A 6 -19.45 -9.96 -4.60
CA VAL A 6 -18.07 -10.27 -4.98
C VAL A 6 -18.11 -11.35 -6.04
N HIS A 7 -17.51 -11.06 -7.19
CA HIS A 7 -17.37 -11.97 -8.32
C HIS A 7 -15.97 -12.57 -8.25
N TRP A 8 -15.85 -13.89 -8.40
CA TRP A 8 -14.57 -14.55 -8.26
C TRP A 8 -14.47 -15.79 -9.14
N MET A 9 -13.23 -16.16 -9.43
CA MET A 9 -12.87 -17.43 -10.05
C MET A 9 -11.65 -17.99 -9.30
N ASP A 10 -11.61 -19.30 -9.08
CA ASP A 10 -10.48 -19.96 -8.41
C ASP A 10 -9.16 -19.81 -9.19
N ALA A 11 -8.07 -20.37 -8.67
CA ALA A 11 -6.77 -20.33 -9.34
C ALA A 11 -6.52 -21.48 -10.35
N HIS A 12 -7.39 -22.47 -10.45
CA HIS A 12 -7.17 -23.63 -11.33
C HIS A 12 -7.24 -23.24 -12.81
N SER A 13 -6.41 -23.81 -13.67
CA SER A 13 -6.42 -23.49 -15.10
C SER A 13 -6.21 -24.75 -15.90
N GLU A 14 -7.07 -24.97 -16.90
CA GLU A 14 -7.01 -26.13 -17.81
C GLU A 14 -6.92 -25.70 -19.28
N SER A 15 -7.07 -24.40 -19.55
CA SER A 15 -7.07 -23.83 -20.89
C SER A 15 -6.60 -22.36 -20.89
N THR A 16 -6.46 -21.77 -22.07
CA THR A 16 -6.14 -20.35 -22.23
C THR A 16 -7.21 -19.44 -21.59
N GLU A 17 -8.48 -19.80 -21.72
CA GLU A 17 -9.65 -19.07 -21.22
C GLU A 17 -9.76 -19.10 -19.69
N THR A 18 -9.13 -20.09 -19.05
CA THR A 18 -9.11 -20.24 -17.58
C THR A 18 -7.80 -19.75 -16.95
N SER A 19 -6.91 -19.16 -17.76
CA SER A 19 -5.70 -18.49 -17.24
C SER A 19 -6.05 -17.32 -16.32
N LEU A 20 -5.17 -17.02 -15.36
CA LEU A 20 -5.41 -15.94 -14.38
C LEU A 20 -5.67 -14.57 -15.04
N VAL A 21 -5.05 -14.28 -16.18
CA VAL A 21 -5.27 -13.03 -16.93
C VAL A 21 -6.69 -13.00 -17.51
N ALA A 22 -7.13 -14.08 -18.16
CA ALA A 22 -8.47 -14.18 -18.71
C ALA A 22 -9.55 -14.15 -17.60
N LYS A 23 -9.29 -14.84 -16.48
CA LYS A 23 -10.16 -14.84 -15.30
C LYS A 23 -10.31 -13.44 -14.70
N MET A 24 -9.21 -12.69 -14.58
CA MET A 24 -9.22 -11.31 -14.09
C MET A 24 -10.13 -10.41 -14.94
N LEU A 25 -10.02 -10.48 -16.27
CA LEU A 25 -10.89 -9.71 -17.16
C LEU A 25 -12.36 -10.18 -17.08
N THR A 26 -12.57 -11.49 -16.92
CA THR A 26 -13.92 -12.05 -16.76
C THR A 26 -14.60 -11.53 -15.49
N VAL A 27 -13.92 -11.54 -14.34
CA VAL A 27 -14.51 -11.02 -13.10
C VAL A 27 -14.64 -9.50 -13.12
N PHE A 28 -13.74 -8.78 -13.81
CA PHE A 28 -13.85 -7.34 -14.07
C PHE A 28 -15.16 -7.01 -14.80
N ASP A 29 -15.46 -7.67 -15.91
CA ASP A 29 -16.71 -7.47 -16.66
C ASP A 29 -17.93 -7.96 -15.82
N SER A 30 -17.80 -9.11 -15.14
CA SER A 30 -18.90 -9.70 -14.37
C SER A 30 -19.34 -8.82 -13.19
N ALA A 31 -18.38 -8.21 -12.50
CA ALA A 31 -18.65 -7.27 -11.40
C ALA A 31 -19.10 -5.88 -11.87
N GLY A 32 -19.16 -5.64 -13.19
CA GLY A 32 -19.67 -4.40 -13.77
C GLY A 32 -18.67 -3.24 -13.78
N LEU A 33 -17.36 -3.52 -13.65
CA LEU A 33 -16.31 -2.50 -13.67
C LEU A 33 -16.08 -1.97 -15.10
N ASP A 34 -16.51 -2.70 -16.12
CA ASP A 34 -16.58 -2.23 -17.50
C ASP A 34 -17.55 -1.05 -17.66
N LYS A 35 -18.65 -1.05 -16.90
CA LYS A 35 -19.74 -0.06 -17.02
C LYS A 35 -19.41 1.30 -16.43
N MET A 36 -18.42 1.38 -15.54
CA MET A 36 -17.98 2.66 -14.97
C MET A 36 -17.08 3.46 -15.93
N ILE A 37 -16.51 2.84 -16.96
CA ILE A 37 -15.60 3.48 -17.91
C ILE A 37 -16.40 4.05 -19.09
N LYS A 38 -16.20 5.34 -19.38
CA LYS A 38 -16.77 6.02 -20.54
C LYS A 38 -15.67 6.40 -21.54
N PRO A 39 -16.01 6.59 -22.83
CA PRO A 39 -15.05 7.05 -23.81
C PRO A 39 -14.36 8.36 -23.39
N ASN A 40 -13.03 8.38 -23.47
CA ASN A 40 -12.11 9.43 -23.06
C ASN A 40 -11.86 9.60 -21.55
N ASP A 41 -12.50 8.81 -20.68
CA ASP A 41 -12.20 8.82 -19.23
C ASP A 41 -10.70 8.52 -19.02
N MET A 42 -10.03 9.31 -18.18
CA MET A 42 -8.70 9.00 -17.67
C MET A 42 -8.85 7.99 -16.52
N VAL A 43 -8.40 6.75 -16.74
CA VAL A 43 -8.63 5.66 -15.79
C VAL A 43 -7.33 5.28 -15.10
N ALA A 44 -7.27 5.48 -13.79
CA ALA A 44 -6.13 5.05 -12.99
C ALA A 44 -6.21 3.55 -12.70
N ILE A 45 -5.19 2.79 -13.08
CA ILE A 45 -4.95 1.44 -12.55
C ILE A 45 -4.01 1.60 -11.36
N LYS A 46 -4.56 1.63 -10.15
CA LYS A 46 -3.77 1.78 -8.94
C LYS A 46 -3.22 0.43 -8.50
N ILE A 47 -1.90 0.30 -8.48
CA ILE A 47 -1.18 -0.91 -8.11
C ILE A 47 -0.06 -0.59 -7.11
N HIS A 48 0.52 -1.62 -6.49
CA HIS A 48 1.81 -1.53 -5.83
C HIS A 48 2.90 -2.06 -6.77
N CYS A 49 3.87 -1.24 -7.18
CA CYS A 49 4.88 -1.65 -8.18
C CYS A 49 5.97 -2.60 -7.63
N GLY A 50 5.93 -2.87 -6.33
CA GLY A 50 6.90 -3.69 -5.60
C GLY A 50 8.09 -2.86 -5.12
N GLU A 51 8.65 -3.23 -3.97
CA GLU A 51 9.96 -2.74 -3.53
C GLU A 51 11.09 -3.42 -4.33
N TRP A 52 12.25 -2.79 -4.42
CA TRP A 52 13.40 -3.44 -5.05
C TRP A 52 13.73 -4.76 -4.30
N ASN A 53 13.93 -5.83 -5.08
CA ASN A 53 14.24 -7.22 -4.69
C ASN A 53 13.05 -8.02 -4.14
N ASN A 54 11.89 -7.38 -3.95
CA ASN A 54 10.66 -8.14 -3.80
C ASN A 54 10.34 -8.84 -5.12
N THR A 55 9.87 -10.09 -5.08
CA THR A 55 9.49 -10.86 -6.28
C THR A 55 8.03 -11.35 -6.25
N ALA A 56 7.29 -11.09 -5.17
CA ALA A 56 5.90 -11.51 -5.02
C ALA A 56 4.88 -10.50 -5.55
N TYR A 57 5.30 -9.26 -5.81
CA TYR A 57 4.43 -8.24 -6.42
C TYR A 57 3.78 -8.76 -7.72
N LEU A 58 2.63 -8.18 -8.10
CA LEU A 58 1.91 -8.65 -9.28
C LEU A 58 2.77 -8.55 -10.54
N ARG A 59 2.78 -9.60 -11.36
CA ARG A 59 3.47 -9.54 -12.65
C ARG A 59 2.81 -8.45 -13.53
N PRO A 60 3.58 -7.63 -14.27
CA PRO A 60 3.03 -6.54 -15.09
C PRO A 60 1.99 -6.96 -16.14
N VAL A 61 1.93 -8.25 -16.52
CA VAL A 61 0.95 -8.78 -17.49
C VAL A 61 -0.50 -8.54 -17.07
N TYR A 62 -0.81 -8.53 -15.76
CA TYR A 62 -2.15 -8.24 -15.26
C TYR A 62 -2.54 -6.78 -15.50
N ALA A 63 -1.65 -5.84 -15.13
CA ALA A 63 -1.86 -4.42 -15.39
C ALA A 63 -1.94 -4.12 -16.89
N ARG A 64 -1.12 -4.80 -17.71
CA ARG A 64 -1.16 -4.71 -19.18
C ARG A 64 -2.51 -5.14 -19.75
N ALA A 65 -2.99 -6.32 -19.37
CA ALA A 65 -4.28 -6.84 -19.86
C ALA A 65 -5.43 -5.90 -19.48
N LEU A 66 -5.42 -5.37 -18.25
CA LEU A 66 -6.41 -4.40 -17.80
C LEU A 66 -6.32 -3.08 -18.58
N ALA A 67 -5.11 -2.57 -18.83
CA ALA A 67 -4.92 -1.36 -19.63
C ALA A 67 -5.45 -1.53 -21.06
N ASP A 68 -5.19 -2.66 -21.72
CA ASP A 68 -5.71 -2.91 -23.06
C ASP A 68 -7.25 -3.02 -23.05
N ARG A 69 -7.83 -3.69 -22.04
CA ARG A 69 -9.29 -3.75 -21.87
C ARG A 69 -9.92 -2.37 -21.69
N ILE A 70 -9.30 -1.48 -20.90
CA ILE A 70 -9.78 -0.10 -20.73
C ILE A 70 -9.76 0.67 -22.05
N LYS A 71 -8.73 0.48 -22.89
CA LYS A 71 -8.67 1.13 -24.22
C LYS A 71 -9.76 0.63 -25.16
N GLU A 72 -10.10 -0.67 -25.11
CA GLU A 72 -11.21 -1.23 -25.88
C GLU A 72 -12.56 -0.58 -25.52
N LEU A 73 -12.73 -0.22 -24.23
CA LEU A 73 -13.88 0.53 -23.74
C LEU A 73 -13.83 2.03 -24.08
N GLY A 74 -12.78 2.49 -24.76
CA GLY A 74 -12.56 3.89 -25.14
C GLY A 74 -11.91 4.75 -24.05
N GLY A 75 -11.52 4.17 -22.92
CA GLY A 75 -10.82 4.87 -21.85
C GLY A 75 -9.34 5.12 -22.15
N ARG A 76 -8.72 5.97 -21.34
CA ARG A 76 -7.31 6.37 -21.40
C ARG A 76 -6.61 5.91 -20.12
N PRO A 77 -6.08 4.68 -20.08
CA PRO A 77 -5.50 4.14 -18.85
C PRO A 77 -4.13 4.75 -18.55
N PHE A 78 -3.82 4.83 -17.26
CA PHE A 78 -2.45 4.95 -16.77
C PHE A 78 -2.30 4.06 -15.53
N VAL A 79 -1.17 3.38 -15.41
CA VAL A 79 -0.83 2.65 -14.19
C VAL A 79 -0.17 3.62 -13.24
N CYS A 80 -0.47 3.53 -11.95
CA CYS A 80 0.18 4.40 -10.98
C CYS A 80 0.44 3.71 -9.65
N ASP A 81 1.42 4.28 -8.94
CA ASP A 81 1.68 4.05 -7.53
C ASP A 81 2.09 5.39 -6.90
N THR A 82 2.28 5.43 -5.59
CA THR A 82 2.72 6.62 -4.85
C THR A 82 4.04 6.37 -4.15
N THR A 83 4.80 7.43 -3.89
CA THR A 83 6.04 7.32 -3.12
C THR A 83 5.77 6.78 -1.72
N THR A 84 6.65 5.93 -1.20
CA THR A 84 6.54 5.38 0.15
C THR A 84 7.13 6.38 1.15
N SER A 85 6.56 6.48 2.36
CA SER A 85 7.30 7.05 3.48
C SER A 85 8.55 6.19 3.72
N THR A 86 9.68 6.80 3.99
CA THR A 86 10.92 6.07 4.28
C THR A 86 10.75 5.37 5.63
N TYR A 87 10.15 4.18 5.69
CA TYR A 87 10.01 3.35 6.91
C TYR A 87 11.31 2.64 7.29
N SER A 88 12.32 2.80 6.44
CA SER A 88 13.62 2.14 6.48
C SER A 88 14.59 2.93 5.60
N PRO A 89 15.90 2.93 5.92
CA PRO A 89 16.92 3.56 5.08
C PRO A 89 17.13 2.86 3.72
N TRP A 90 16.57 1.66 3.54
CA TRP A 90 16.74 0.85 2.31
C TRP A 90 15.56 0.96 1.33
N GLY A 91 14.61 1.87 1.54
CA GLY A 91 13.47 2.04 0.64
C GLY A 91 13.88 2.65 -0.71
N SER A 92 13.45 2.06 -1.82
CA SER A 92 13.75 2.50 -3.18
C SER A 92 12.56 3.19 -3.86
N ARG A 93 11.61 3.74 -3.10
CA ARG A 93 10.40 4.40 -3.65
C ARG A 93 10.10 5.73 -2.95
N SER A 94 11.14 6.40 -2.47
CA SER A 94 11.02 7.56 -1.61
C SER A 94 10.89 8.88 -2.40
N SER A 95 11.16 8.89 -3.69
CA SER A 95 10.94 10.02 -4.59
C SER A 95 10.40 9.52 -5.93
N GLU A 96 9.99 10.44 -6.81
CA GLU A 96 9.62 10.09 -8.18
C GLU A 96 10.76 9.39 -8.91
N LEU A 97 12.01 9.86 -8.74
CA LEU A 97 13.16 9.19 -9.35
C LEU A 97 13.29 7.75 -8.87
N ASP A 98 13.18 7.53 -7.56
CA ASP A 98 13.34 6.19 -6.99
C ASP A 98 12.23 5.24 -7.41
N ILE A 99 10.96 5.69 -7.32
CA ILE A 99 9.82 4.84 -7.68
C ILE A 99 9.76 4.55 -9.17
N MET A 100 10.13 5.51 -10.04
CA MET A 100 10.17 5.28 -11.48
C MET A 100 11.24 4.25 -11.83
N LEU A 101 12.45 4.38 -11.29
CA LEU A 101 13.53 3.40 -11.50
C LEU A 101 13.15 2.00 -10.96
N THR A 102 12.50 1.95 -9.80
CA THR A 102 12.02 0.69 -9.21
C THR A 102 10.92 0.06 -10.07
N ALA A 103 9.95 0.85 -10.52
CA ALA A 103 8.89 0.41 -11.40
C ALA A 103 9.47 -0.14 -12.72
N GLU A 104 10.37 0.58 -13.37
CA GLU A 104 11.05 0.14 -14.59
C GLU A 104 11.78 -1.19 -14.40
N ARG A 105 12.54 -1.31 -13.30
CA ARG A 105 13.27 -2.53 -12.98
C ARG A 105 12.35 -3.72 -12.71
N ASN A 106 11.19 -3.48 -12.10
CA ASN A 106 10.15 -4.47 -11.85
C ASN A 106 9.25 -4.72 -13.08
N GLY A 107 9.59 -4.14 -14.24
CA GLY A 107 8.92 -4.37 -15.50
C GLY A 107 7.68 -3.50 -15.73
N TYR A 108 7.38 -2.55 -14.85
CA TYR A 108 6.30 -1.55 -15.00
C TYR A 108 6.71 -0.39 -15.91
N THR A 109 7.25 -0.72 -17.08
CA THR A 109 7.57 0.27 -18.12
C THR A 109 6.34 0.54 -19.00
N SER A 110 6.31 1.69 -19.67
CA SER A 110 5.23 2.00 -20.62
C SER A 110 5.13 1.00 -21.78
N ALA A 111 6.27 0.44 -22.21
CA ALA A 111 6.32 -0.59 -23.24
C ALA A 111 5.66 -1.91 -22.78
N THR A 112 5.93 -2.34 -21.55
CA THR A 112 5.30 -3.55 -20.98
C THR A 112 3.80 -3.33 -20.76
N LEU A 113 3.45 -2.21 -20.14
CA LEU A 113 2.09 -1.89 -19.71
C LEU A 113 1.17 -1.42 -20.84
N GLY A 114 1.75 -0.99 -21.97
CA GLY A 114 1.00 -0.40 -23.07
C GLY A 114 0.38 0.97 -22.73
N CYS A 115 0.70 1.55 -21.57
CA CYS A 115 0.25 2.86 -21.11
C CYS A 115 1.29 3.44 -20.14
N PRO A 116 1.24 4.74 -19.82
CA PRO A 116 2.20 5.34 -18.88
C PRO A 116 2.12 4.73 -17.48
N PHE A 117 3.27 4.63 -16.82
CA PHE A 117 3.35 4.52 -15.36
C PHE A 117 3.55 5.92 -14.78
N ILE A 118 2.78 6.28 -13.75
CA ILE A 118 2.79 7.62 -13.14
C ILE A 118 3.06 7.52 -11.64
N CYS A 119 4.03 8.29 -11.15
CA CYS A 119 4.16 8.61 -9.73
C CYS A 119 3.03 9.57 -9.33
N ALA A 120 1.99 9.05 -8.67
CA ALA A 120 0.72 9.77 -8.51
C ALA A 120 0.78 10.96 -7.53
N ASP A 121 1.77 10.99 -6.65
CA ASP A 121 2.01 12.03 -5.63
C ASP A 121 3.22 12.93 -5.95
N GLY A 122 3.77 12.82 -7.17
CA GLY A 122 4.77 13.73 -7.74
C GLY A 122 6.17 13.65 -7.11
N PHE A 123 7.04 14.58 -7.53
CA PHE A 123 8.51 14.47 -7.38
C PHE A 123 9.02 14.04 -6.01
N ILE A 124 8.49 14.64 -4.93
CA ILE A 124 8.87 14.32 -3.54
C ILE A 124 7.75 13.64 -2.74
N GLY A 125 6.63 13.30 -3.37
CA GLY A 125 5.51 12.63 -2.73
C GLY A 125 4.52 13.53 -1.99
N THR A 126 4.48 14.82 -2.30
CA THR A 126 3.63 15.82 -1.61
C THR A 126 2.58 16.47 -2.53
N SER A 127 2.43 15.97 -3.76
CA SER A 127 1.41 16.45 -4.69
C SER A 127 0.11 15.73 -4.39
N ASP A 128 -0.81 16.42 -3.73
CA ASP A 128 -2.03 15.80 -3.22
C ASP A 128 -3.22 16.75 -3.21
N PHE A 129 -4.39 16.15 -3.07
CA PHE A 129 -5.66 16.82 -2.87
C PHE A 129 -6.13 16.54 -1.45
N ARG A 130 -6.31 17.59 -0.65
CA ARG A 130 -6.86 17.48 0.71
C ARG A 130 -8.37 17.24 0.62
N VAL A 131 -8.82 16.20 1.30
CA VAL A 131 -10.22 15.78 1.36
C VAL A 131 -10.72 15.97 2.78
N ASP A 132 -11.76 16.78 2.95
CA ASP A 132 -12.46 16.89 4.24
C ASP A 132 -13.29 15.62 4.48
N LEU A 133 -13.12 15.02 5.64
CA LEU A 133 -13.74 13.75 6.02
C LEU A 133 -14.42 13.84 7.41
N PRO A 134 -15.37 14.76 7.64
CA PRO A 134 -16.07 14.86 8.92
C PRO A 134 -16.78 13.56 9.33
N GLU A 135 -17.17 12.75 8.36
CA GLU A 135 -17.79 11.43 8.53
C GLU A 135 -16.80 10.30 8.84
N GLY A 136 -15.49 10.52 8.69
CA GLY A 136 -14.47 9.53 9.01
C GLY A 136 -14.51 9.18 10.50
N TYR A 137 -14.25 7.93 10.86
CA TYR A 137 -14.35 7.48 12.23
C TYR A 137 -13.26 8.11 13.10
N LEU A 138 -12.01 8.03 12.65
CA LEU A 138 -10.82 8.56 13.30
C LEU A 138 -10.24 9.76 12.54
N LEU A 139 -9.95 9.60 11.24
CA LEU A 139 -9.41 10.67 10.42
C LEU A 139 -10.52 11.66 10.06
N LYS A 140 -10.25 12.96 10.22
CA LYS A 140 -11.16 14.04 9.81
C LYS A 140 -10.76 14.71 8.50
N GLU A 141 -9.64 14.29 7.96
CA GLU A 141 -9.12 14.69 6.67
C GLU A 141 -8.20 13.61 6.11
N ALA A 142 -8.03 13.60 4.79
CA ALA A 142 -7.08 12.74 4.09
C ALA A 142 -6.40 13.51 2.96
N TYR A 143 -5.33 12.94 2.41
CA TYR A 143 -4.50 13.58 1.39
C TYR A 143 -4.27 12.60 0.23
N VAL A 144 -5.21 12.61 -0.70
CA VAL A 144 -5.23 11.70 -1.85
C VAL A 144 -4.23 12.18 -2.90
N ALA A 145 -3.41 11.27 -3.42
CA ALA A 145 -2.41 11.59 -4.43
C ALA A 145 -3.05 12.28 -5.65
N GLN A 146 -2.44 13.37 -6.13
CA GLN A 146 -3.07 14.29 -7.08
C GLN A 146 -3.53 13.60 -8.38
N ALA A 147 -2.72 12.70 -8.94
CA ALA A 147 -3.09 12.02 -10.19
C ALA A 147 -4.28 11.07 -10.01
N ILE A 148 -4.43 10.46 -8.82
CA ILE A 148 -5.57 9.59 -8.49
C ILE A 148 -6.82 10.43 -8.25
N ALA A 149 -6.69 11.55 -7.50
CA ALA A 149 -7.78 12.48 -7.26
C ALA A 149 -8.33 13.11 -8.55
N ALA A 150 -7.49 13.26 -9.58
CA ALA A 150 -7.86 13.83 -10.87
C ALA A 150 -8.35 12.79 -11.91
N ALA A 151 -8.38 11.50 -11.58
CA ALA A 151 -8.85 10.46 -12.49
C ALA A 151 -10.39 10.44 -12.57
N ASP A 152 -10.93 10.13 -13.76
CA ASP A 152 -12.37 9.99 -13.98
C ASP A 152 -12.91 8.65 -13.44
N ALA A 153 -12.01 7.69 -13.24
CA ALA A 153 -12.27 6.37 -12.67
C ALA A 153 -10.98 5.76 -12.11
N VAL A 154 -11.10 4.97 -11.05
CA VAL A 154 -9.98 4.23 -10.43
C VAL A 154 -10.31 2.73 -10.39
N ILE A 155 -9.37 1.91 -10.80
CA ILE A 155 -9.39 0.47 -10.57
C ILE A 155 -8.21 0.12 -9.66
N ALA A 156 -8.49 -0.32 -8.44
CA ALA A 156 -7.49 -0.82 -7.51
C ALA A 156 -7.13 -2.27 -7.87
N LEU A 157 -6.04 -2.45 -8.62
CA LEU A 157 -5.49 -3.77 -8.95
C LEU A 157 -4.50 -4.18 -7.85
N THR A 158 -4.92 -5.13 -7.03
CA THR A 158 -4.30 -5.40 -5.74
C THR A 158 -3.70 -6.81 -5.67
N HIS A 159 -2.46 -6.91 -5.20
CA HIS A 159 -1.92 -8.16 -4.66
C HIS A 159 -2.51 -8.40 -3.28
N PHE A 160 -3.36 -9.43 -3.13
CA PHE A 160 -3.86 -9.81 -1.82
C PHE A 160 -2.82 -10.64 -1.08
N LYS A 161 -2.34 -10.14 0.07
CA LYS A 161 -1.20 -10.73 0.80
C LYS A 161 -1.29 -10.46 2.33
N GLY A 162 -0.34 -10.94 3.12
CA GLY A 162 -0.21 -10.62 4.56
C GLY A 162 0.49 -9.28 4.86
N HIS A 163 0.37 -8.74 6.07
CA HIS A 163 1.07 -7.50 6.47
C HIS A 163 1.71 -7.66 7.85
N SER A 164 2.89 -7.07 8.03
CA SER A 164 3.67 -7.21 9.27
C SER A 164 3.05 -6.56 10.50
N MET A 165 2.11 -5.63 10.30
CA MET A 165 1.37 -4.94 11.38
C MET A 165 0.02 -5.63 11.68
N GLY A 166 -0.12 -6.93 11.41
CA GLY A 166 -1.28 -7.73 11.85
C GLY A 166 -2.49 -7.77 10.90
N VAL A 167 -2.50 -6.95 9.85
CA VAL A 167 -3.56 -6.94 8.82
C VAL A 167 -3.22 -7.75 7.57
N ILE A 168 -4.19 -7.86 6.67
CA ILE A 168 -3.97 -8.21 5.27
C ILE A 168 -3.59 -6.96 4.47
N GLY A 169 -2.77 -7.12 3.44
CA GLY A 169 -2.72 -6.13 2.37
C GLY A 169 -3.75 -6.49 1.32
N GLY A 170 -4.89 -5.80 1.36
CA GLY A 170 -5.97 -5.91 0.37
C GLY A 170 -6.31 -4.56 -0.26
N ALA A 171 -7.48 -4.50 -0.88
CA ALA A 171 -8.03 -3.33 -1.55
C ALA A 171 -8.07 -2.10 -0.65
N LEU A 172 -8.48 -2.27 0.62
CA LEU A 172 -8.51 -1.20 1.62
C LEU A 172 -7.13 -0.59 1.83
N LYS A 173 -6.08 -1.40 1.92
CA LYS A 173 -4.70 -0.89 2.06
C LYS A 173 -4.22 -0.23 0.76
N ASN A 174 -4.59 -0.78 -0.39
CA ASN A 174 -4.15 -0.25 -1.68
C ASN A 174 -4.62 1.20 -1.88
N LEU A 175 -5.89 1.51 -1.55
CA LEU A 175 -6.37 2.89 -1.62
C LEU A 175 -6.13 3.69 -0.32
N GLY A 176 -6.35 3.09 0.85
CA GLY A 176 -6.22 3.76 2.14
C GLY A 176 -4.79 4.16 2.49
N ILE A 177 -3.77 3.46 1.99
CA ILE A 177 -2.35 3.87 2.13
C ILE A 177 -1.75 4.16 0.76
N GLY A 178 -1.90 3.24 -0.18
CA GLY A 178 -1.21 3.31 -1.47
C GLY A 178 -1.69 4.46 -2.36
N ALA A 179 -2.91 4.97 -2.21
CA ALA A 179 -3.39 6.12 -2.97
C ALA A 179 -3.23 7.47 -2.24
N GLN A 180 -2.63 7.47 -1.05
CA GLN A 180 -2.33 8.69 -0.31
C GLN A 180 -0.96 9.25 -0.70
N SER A 181 -0.75 10.56 -0.58
CA SER A 181 0.60 11.15 -0.63
C SER A 181 1.41 10.80 0.61
N LYS A 182 2.69 11.19 0.71
CA LYS A 182 3.45 11.03 1.95
C LYS A 182 2.81 11.72 3.14
N ARG A 183 2.20 12.89 2.93
CA ARG A 183 1.45 13.59 3.98
C ARG A 183 0.25 12.77 4.44
N GLY A 184 -0.48 12.18 3.50
CA GLY A 184 -1.59 11.27 3.82
C GLY A 184 -1.14 9.98 4.49
N LYS A 185 -0.02 9.38 4.06
CA LYS A 185 0.58 8.22 4.73
C LYS A 185 1.02 8.55 6.15
N LEU A 186 1.65 9.71 6.37
CA LEU A 186 2.00 10.18 7.71
C LEU A 186 0.74 10.29 8.58
N ASN A 187 -0.35 10.86 8.04
CA ASN A 187 -1.62 10.96 8.74
C ASN A 187 -2.20 9.58 9.09
N VAL A 188 -2.23 8.63 8.13
CA VAL A 188 -2.73 7.25 8.35
C VAL A 188 -1.91 6.49 9.37
N HIS A 189 -0.60 6.75 9.47
CA HIS A 189 0.30 6.15 10.46
C HIS A 189 0.32 6.93 11.79
N MET A 190 -0.71 7.74 12.06
CA MET A 190 -0.86 8.50 13.31
C MET A 190 0.28 9.50 13.57
N GLY A 191 0.88 10.03 12.51
CA GLY A 191 1.96 11.01 12.57
C GLY A 191 1.59 12.24 13.39
N GLY A 192 2.29 12.44 14.51
CA GLY A 192 2.05 13.56 15.42
C GLY A 192 0.78 13.44 16.27
N HIS A 193 0.07 12.30 16.24
CA HIS A 193 -1.12 12.12 17.05
C HIS A 193 -0.75 11.89 18.54
N PRO A 194 -1.33 12.66 19.49
CA PRO A 194 -0.87 12.67 20.89
C PRO A 194 -1.10 11.35 21.63
N ASN A 195 -2.04 10.51 21.17
CA ASN A 195 -2.37 9.24 21.84
C ASN A 195 -1.88 8.00 21.08
N TYR A 196 -1.54 8.15 19.81
CA TYR A 196 -1.32 7.00 18.92
C TYR A 196 -0.01 7.09 18.15
N GLY A 197 0.59 8.27 18.00
CA GLY A 197 1.84 8.41 17.28
C GLY A 197 3.01 7.74 17.99
N LEU A 198 4.00 7.26 17.23
CA LEU A 198 5.19 6.58 17.76
C LEU A 198 5.89 7.40 18.86
N GLY A 199 6.06 8.71 18.66
CA GLY A 199 6.70 9.57 19.67
C GLY A 199 5.95 9.63 21.00
N SER A 200 4.63 9.42 20.99
CA SER A 200 3.79 9.54 22.19
C SER A 200 3.40 8.19 22.79
N ALA A 201 3.25 7.15 21.97
CA ALA A 201 2.74 5.85 22.38
C ALA A 201 3.76 4.71 22.22
N GLY A 202 4.85 4.92 21.48
CA GLY A 202 5.89 3.91 21.27
C GLY A 202 6.57 3.49 22.57
N ALA A 203 6.88 2.20 22.69
CA ALA A 203 7.67 1.69 23.79
C ALA A 203 9.15 1.72 23.43
N PHE A 204 9.96 2.39 24.24
CA PHE A 204 11.41 2.47 24.07
C PHE A 204 12.11 1.55 25.07
N HIS A 205 12.99 0.71 24.53
CA HIS A 205 13.71 -0.34 25.23
C HIS A 205 15.22 -0.14 25.07
N PRO A 206 15.79 0.92 25.67
CA PRO A 206 17.22 1.22 25.54
C PRO A 206 18.11 0.07 26.04
N GLU A 207 17.61 -0.75 26.96
CA GLU A 207 18.31 -1.93 27.47
C GLU A 207 18.56 -3.03 26.42
N LYS A 208 17.90 -2.95 25.25
CA LYS A 208 18.14 -3.85 24.12
C LYS A 208 19.39 -3.48 23.33
N PHE A 209 19.88 -2.27 23.47
CA PHE A 209 21.22 -1.91 23.01
C PHE A 209 22.25 -2.46 23.99
N LEU A 210 23.11 -3.38 23.52
CA LEU A 210 24.06 -4.11 24.36
C LEU A 210 25.46 -3.44 24.40
N GLY A 211 25.54 -2.17 24.00
CA GLY A 211 26.78 -1.41 23.86
C GLY A 211 27.44 -1.53 22.48
N LYS A 212 28.33 -0.57 22.17
CA LYS A 212 29.08 -0.48 20.90
C LYS A 212 29.88 -1.74 20.60
N ALA A 213 30.47 -2.36 21.62
CA ALA A 213 31.28 -3.57 21.45
C ALA A 213 30.45 -4.78 20.99
N ALA A 214 29.18 -4.86 21.38
CA ALA A 214 28.26 -5.95 21.01
C ALA A 214 27.41 -5.62 19.77
N THR A 215 27.46 -4.37 19.28
CA THR A 215 26.67 -3.87 18.16
C THR A 215 27.61 -3.23 17.13
N PRO A 216 28.20 -4.01 16.22
CA PRO A 216 29.23 -3.51 15.29
C PRO A 216 28.75 -2.43 14.31
N ASP A 217 27.44 -2.32 14.10
CA ASP A 217 26.78 -1.35 13.23
C ASP A 217 26.02 -0.28 14.01
N TRP A 218 26.40 -0.01 15.27
CA TRP A 218 25.69 0.89 16.19
C TRP A 218 25.46 2.29 15.63
N GLU A 219 26.32 2.78 14.72
CA GLU A 219 26.19 4.10 14.09
C GLU A 219 24.85 4.25 13.38
N ILE A 220 24.28 3.16 12.85
CA ILE A 220 22.96 3.18 12.21
C ILE A 220 21.83 3.56 13.18
N LEU A 221 22.02 3.35 14.49
CA LEU A 221 21.01 3.69 15.50
C LEU A 221 20.86 5.21 15.62
N GLU A 222 21.97 5.96 15.51
CA GLU A 222 21.95 7.43 15.49
C GLU A 222 21.49 7.94 14.11
N ASP A 223 22.08 7.40 13.03
CA ASP A 223 21.86 7.87 11.65
C ASP A 223 20.45 7.59 11.10
N CYS A 224 19.73 6.60 11.66
CA CYS A 224 18.42 6.21 11.12
C CYS A 224 17.31 7.24 11.37
N CYS A 225 17.52 8.22 12.26
CA CYS A 225 16.56 9.29 12.51
C CYS A 225 16.93 10.54 11.72
N PRO A 226 16.08 10.99 10.76
CA PRO A 226 16.36 12.20 9.99
C PRO A 226 16.29 13.50 10.82
N PHE A 227 15.86 13.41 12.08
CA PHE A 227 15.77 14.52 13.02
C PHE A 227 16.85 14.48 14.09
N ASP A 228 17.79 13.53 14.01
CA ASP A 228 18.92 13.40 14.95
C ASP A 228 18.44 13.31 16.42
N LEU A 229 17.56 12.34 16.70
CA LEU A 229 16.89 12.20 18.02
C LEU A 229 17.37 11.00 18.84
N TYR A 230 18.27 10.18 18.29
CA TYR A 230 18.85 9.04 19.00
C TYR A 230 20.33 9.29 19.20
N HIS A 231 20.81 9.08 20.42
CA HIS A 231 22.20 9.32 20.78
C HIS A 231 22.71 8.22 21.70
N ILE A 232 23.96 7.80 21.52
CA ILE A 232 24.63 6.93 22.47
C ILE A 232 25.54 7.78 23.35
N ASN A 233 25.23 7.83 24.64
CA ASN A 233 25.91 8.68 25.61
C ASN A 233 27.32 8.13 25.97
N ASP A 234 28.06 8.89 26.80
CA ASP A 234 29.41 8.52 27.26
C ASP A 234 29.46 7.21 28.07
N ASN A 235 28.32 6.74 28.59
CA ASN A 235 28.19 5.48 29.32
C ASN A 235 27.87 4.28 28.40
N ASP A 236 27.84 4.47 27.07
CA ASP A 236 27.47 3.45 26.09
C ASP A 236 26.00 3.01 26.19
N GLU A 237 25.11 3.95 26.53
CA GLU A 237 23.66 3.75 26.63
C GLU A 237 22.94 4.53 25.53
N LEU A 238 21.88 3.94 24.94
CA LEU A 238 21.07 4.58 23.91
C LEU A 238 19.99 5.46 24.54
N GLU A 239 19.93 6.71 24.10
CA GLU A 239 18.94 7.71 24.49
C GLU A 239 18.04 8.09 23.30
N TRP A 240 16.81 8.54 23.60
CA TRP A 240 15.86 9.00 22.60
C TRP A 240 15.09 10.25 23.06
N GLU A 241 15.15 11.32 22.27
CA GLU A 241 14.35 12.54 22.48
C GLU A 241 12.92 12.39 21.94
N ALA A 242 12.12 11.54 22.59
CA ALA A 242 10.79 11.13 22.14
C ALA A 242 9.82 12.32 21.92
N GLU A 243 9.92 13.37 22.72
CA GLU A 243 9.06 14.56 22.68
C GLU A 243 9.23 15.38 21.40
N LYS A 244 10.37 15.23 20.71
CA LYS A 244 10.65 15.88 19.43
C LYS A 244 10.32 15.00 18.23
N CYS A 245 9.89 13.75 18.44
CA CYS A 245 9.67 12.79 17.37
C CYS A 245 8.47 13.16 16.49
N ALA A 246 8.71 13.38 15.20
CA ALA A 246 7.68 13.63 14.20
C ALA A 246 6.86 12.39 13.81
N THR A 247 7.16 11.20 14.38
CA THR A 247 6.45 9.94 14.08
C THR A 247 6.51 9.56 12.59
N CYS A 248 7.66 9.79 11.93
CA CYS A 248 7.82 9.44 10.53
C CYS A 248 7.98 7.93 10.28
N LEU A 249 8.18 7.14 11.34
CA LEU A 249 8.45 5.69 11.33
C LEU A 249 9.73 5.28 10.59
N GLY A 250 10.61 6.22 10.22
CA GLY A 250 11.78 5.89 9.41
C GLY A 250 12.89 5.13 10.11
N CYS A 251 13.01 5.32 11.42
CA CYS A 251 13.87 4.51 12.27
C CYS A 251 13.33 3.10 12.51
N PHE A 252 12.04 2.83 12.22
CA PHE A 252 11.40 1.58 12.64
C PHE A 252 11.99 0.35 11.96
N GLY A 253 12.38 0.45 10.68
CA GLY A 253 13.08 -0.62 9.97
C GLY A 253 14.44 -1.00 10.58
N VAL A 254 15.02 -0.14 11.42
CA VAL A 254 16.28 -0.39 12.14
C VAL A 254 16.00 -0.78 13.59
N MET A 255 15.19 0.00 14.30
CA MET A 255 14.94 -0.13 15.74
C MET A 255 14.00 -1.29 16.08
N GLY A 256 12.96 -1.51 15.28
CA GLY A 256 11.94 -2.54 15.51
C GLY A 256 12.52 -3.97 15.50
N PRO A 257 13.25 -4.39 14.45
CA PRO A 257 13.90 -5.70 14.41
C PRO A 257 14.92 -5.95 15.55
N ARG A 258 15.47 -4.88 16.15
CA ARG A 258 16.38 -4.95 17.30
C ARG A 258 15.64 -4.97 18.64
N GLY A 259 14.31 -4.80 18.63
CA GLY A 259 13.48 -4.71 19.83
C GLY A 259 13.66 -3.42 20.62
N ILE A 260 14.39 -2.43 20.08
CA ILE A 260 14.67 -1.14 20.75
C ILE A 260 13.42 -0.26 20.77
N ILE A 261 12.60 -0.33 19.73
CA ILE A 261 11.32 0.37 19.64
C ILE A 261 10.23 -0.64 19.33
N ASP A 262 9.13 -0.57 20.09
CA ASP A 262 7.92 -1.33 19.81
C ASP A 262 6.71 -0.41 19.58
N ILE A 263 5.78 -0.87 18.75
CA ILE A 263 4.53 -0.17 18.44
C ILE A 263 3.42 -0.83 19.26
N PRO A 264 2.72 -0.09 20.14
CA PRO A 264 1.71 -0.69 21.00
C PRO A 264 0.46 -1.12 20.22
N ALA A 265 -0.29 -2.07 20.77
CA ALA A 265 -1.57 -2.56 20.22
C ALA A 265 -2.54 -1.45 19.79
N VAL A 266 -2.67 -0.41 20.61
CA VAL A 266 -3.56 0.73 20.36
C VAL A 266 -3.21 1.51 19.08
N ASN A 267 -1.94 1.54 18.68
CA ASN A 267 -1.55 2.15 17.41
C ASN A 267 -2.06 1.31 16.23
N PHE A 268 -1.94 -0.02 16.29
CA PHE A 268 -2.46 -0.90 15.24
C PHE A 268 -3.97 -0.73 15.04
N ASP A 269 -4.75 -0.71 16.13
CA ASP A 269 -6.20 -0.47 16.07
C ASP A 269 -6.53 0.88 15.41
N ALA A 270 -5.78 1.94 15.76
CA ALA A 270 -5.98 3.27 15.20
C ALA A 270 -5.61 3.33 13.70
N VAL A 271 -4.50 2.71 13.31
CA VAL A 271 -4.05 2.65 11.91
C VAL A 271 -5.05 1.88 11.05
N ASP A 272 -5.60 0.77 11.54
CA ASP A 272 -6.59 -0.02 10.79
C ASP A 272 -7.85 0.79 10.46
N VAL A 273 -8.34 1.56 11.44
CA VAL A 273 -9.46 2.50 11.24
C VAL A 273 -9.06 3.62 10.27
N ALA A 274 -7.86 4.18 10.42
CA ALA A 274 -7.38 5.24 9.55
C ALA A 274 -7.21 4.81 8.09
N ILE A 275 -6.83 3.55 7.84
CA ILE A 275 -6.79 2.98 6.49
C ILE A 275 -8.19 2.96 5.87
N ALA A 276 -9.21 2.56 6.64
CA ALA A 276 -10.59 2.54 6.16
C ALA A 276 -11.10 3.97 5.86
N ASP A 277 -10.84 4.93 6.75
CA ASP A 277 -11.19 6.33 6.54
C ASP A 277 -10.49 6.94 5.30
N ALA A 278 -9.20 6.66 5.14
CA ALA A 278 -8.44 7.13 3.97
C ALA A 278 -8.91 6.48 2.66
N CYS A 279 -9.33 5.21 2.69
CA CYS A 279 -9.94 4.54 1.55
C CYS A 279 -11.27 5.22 1.17
N LEU A 280 -12.11 5.52 2.17
CA LEU A 280 -13.35 6.28 1.97
C LEU A 280 -13.07 7.66 1.35
N ALA A 281 -12.00 8.34 1.75
CA ALA A 281 -11.62 9.62 1.15
C ALA A 281 -11.31 9.50 -0.35
N VAL A 282 -10.66 8.41 -0.79
CA VAL A 282 -10.42 8.15 -2.23
C VAL A 282 -11.74 7.93 -2.96
N GLU A 283 -12.61 7.06 -2.43
CA GLU A 283 -13.94 6.81 -3.01
C GLU A 283 -14.78 8.09 -3.10
N LYS A 284 -14.73 8.94 -2.08
CA LYS A 284 -15.44 10.23 -2.05
C LYS A 284 -14.90 11.21 -3.08
N THR A 285 -13.58 11.23 -3.28
CA THR A 285 -12.91 12.17 -4.20
C THR A 285 -13.22 11.83 -5.65
N VAL A 286 -13.12 10.56 -6.02
CA VAL A 286 -13.32 10.09 -7.40
C VAL A 286 -14.81 9.87 -7.71
N GLY A 287 -15.60 9.56 -6.70
CA GLY A 287 -16.98 9.11 -6.83
C GLY A 287 -17.08 7.60 -6.60
N ARG A 288 -17.96 7.17 -5.68
CA ARG A 288 -18.04 5.78 -5.25
C ARG A 288 -18.41 4.80 -6.38
N ASP A 289 -19.20 5.25 -7.35
CA ASP A 289 -19.56 4.49 -8.57
C ASP A 289 -18.45 4.50 -9.63
N LYS A 290 -17.35 5.20 -9.37
CA LYS A 290 -16.17 5.34 -10.22
C LYS A 290 -14.92 4.69 -9.62
N VAL A 291 -15.07 3.89 -8.56
CA VAL A 291 -13.99 3.10 -7.97
C VAL A 291 -14.33 1.61 -8.01
N GLY A 292 -13.49 0.83 -8.68
CA GLY A 292 -13.61 -0.62 -8.79
C GLY A 292 -12.40 -1.33 -8.16
N TYR A 293 -12.60 -2.56 -7.68
CA TYR A 293 -11.59 -3.32 -6.97
C TYR A 293 -11.35 -4.67 -7.63
N ILE A 294 -10.08 -5.03 -7.81
CA ILE A 294 -9.65 -6.37 -8.23
C ILE A 294 -8.58 -6.85 -7.25
N ASN A 295 -8.83 -7.98 -6.60
CA ASN A 295 -7.84 -8.66 -5.78
C ASN A 295 -7.33 -9.90 -6.53
N MET A 296 -6.03 -9.89 -6.83
CA MET A 296 -5.28 -11.06 -7.27
C MET A 296 -4.74 -11.74 -6.01
N ALA A 297 -5.40 -12.83 -5.58
CA ALA A 297 -5.00 -13.61 -4.41
C ALA A 297 -4.09 -14.78 -4.83
N ILE A 298 -2.91 -14.40 -5.30
CA ILE A 298 -1.85 -15.28 -5.81
C ILE A 298 -0.56 -14.94 -5.07
N ASP A 299 0.36 -15.90 -4.94
CA ASP A 299 1.63 -15.74 -4.19
C ASP A 299 1.51 -15.01 -2.85
N VAL A 300 0.46 -15.34 -2.08
CA VAL A 300 0.10 -14.66 -0.83
C VAL A 300 1.27 -14.70 0.16
N SER A 301 2.09 -13.66 0.15
CA SER A 301 3.29 -13.54 0.98
C SER A 301 2.92 -13.15 2.42
N PRO A 302 3.67 -13.57 3.45
CA PRO A 302 3.41 -13.12 4.83
C PRO A 302 3.68 -11.62 5.01
N ARG A 303 4.54 -11.02 4.16
CA ARG A 303 4.96 -9.62 4.23
C ARG A 303 4.34 -8.80 3.10
N CYS A 304 4.41 -7.48 3.24
CA CYS A 304 3.93 -6.56 2.22
C CYS A 304 4.88 -6.46 1.03
N ASP A 305 4.35 -6.10 -0.14
CA ASP A 305 5.16 -5.72 -1.31
C ASP A 305 6.08 -4.51 -1.05
N CYS A 306 5.89 -3.77 0.06
CA CYS A 306 6.81 -2.74 0.53
C CYS A 306 8.09 -3.30 1.18
N ALA A 307 8.12 -4.59 1.50
CA ALA A 307 9.34 -5.24 1.98
C ALA A 307 10.24 -5.51 0.78
N ASN A 308 11.54 -5.29 0.95
CA ASN A 308 12.57 -5.51 -0.08
C ASN A 308 12.91 -7.00 -0.34
N HIS A 309 12.02 -7.90 0.04
CA HIS A 309 12.12 -9.34 -0.15
C HIS A 309 10.72 -9.96 -0.10
N ALA A 310 10.59 -11.17 -0.64
CA ALA A 310 9.40 -11.98 -0.52
C ALA A 310 9.76 -13.33 0.11
N ASP A 311 8.92 -13.79 1.02
CA ASP A 311 9.00 -15.13 1.60
C ASP A 311 8.07 -16.09 0.85
N MET A 312 8.17 -17.39 1.15
CA MET A 312 7.31 -18.44 0.62
C MET A 312 5.82 -18.09 0.85
N PRO A 313 4.94 -18.27 -0.16
CA PRO A 313 3.51 -18.06 0.01
C PRO A 313 2.94 -18.88 1.16
N ILE A 314 2.11 -18.25 2.01
CA ILE A 314 1.51 -18.90 3.19
C ILE A 314 0.26 -19.72 2.87
N VAL A 315 -0.34 -19.50 1.70
CA VAL A 315 -1.46 -20.29 1.16
C VAL A 315 -1.25 -20.49 -0.35
N PRO A 316 -1.84 -21.56 -0.94
CA PRO A 316 -1.91 -21.69 -2.40
C PRO A 316 -2.61 -20.50 -3.06
N HIS A 317 -2.47 -20.38 -4.38
CA HIS A 317 -3.26 -19.39 -5.12
C HIS A 317 -4.76 -19.61 -4.89
N LEU A 318 -5.46 -18.57 -4.45
CA LEU A 318 -6.89 -18.61 -4.17
C LEU A 318 -7.71 -18.24 -5.40
N GLY A 319 -7.16 -17.39 -6.27
CA GLY A 319 -7.78 -17.00 -7.53
C GLY A 319 -7.85 -15.48 -7.73
N VAL A 320 -8.88 -15.04 -8.44
CA VAL A 320 -9.10 -13.63 -8.77
C VAL A 320 -10.50 -13.20 -8.35
N PHE A 321 -10.59 -12.03 -7.73
CA PHE A 321 -11.81 -11.47 -7.15
C PHE A 321 -12.02 -10.06 -7.71
N ALA A 322 -13.27 -9.66 -7.91
CA ALA A 322 -13.65 -8.30 -8.28
C ALA A 322 -14.93 -7.85 -7.56
N SER A 323 -15.00 -6.57 -7.23
CA SER A 323 -16.16 -5.94 -6.58
C SER A 323 -16.14 -4.41 -6.75
N MET A 324 -17.28 -3.79 -6.46
CA MET A 324 -17.42 -2.33 -6.26
C MET A 324 -17.30 -1.94 -4.77
N ASP A 325 -16.96 -2.90 -3.89
CA ASP A 325 -16.89 -2.71 -2.44
C ASP A 325 -15.58 -3.26 -1.88
N ALA A 326 -14.72 -2.36 -1.38
CA ALA A 326 -13.40 -2.69 -0.84
C ALA A 326 -13.47 -3.64 0.38
N VAL A 327 -14.49 -3.49 1.23
CA VAL A 327 -14.65 -4.31 2.43
C VAL A 327 -15.08 -5.71 2.04
N ALA A 328 -16.06 -5.82 1.14
CA ALA A 328 -16.59 -7.11 0.70
C ALA A 328 -15.52 -7.95 -0.01
N ILE A 329 -14.72 -7.35 -0.90
CA ILE A 329 -13.68 -8.07 -1.64
C ILE A 329 -12.54 -8.56 -0.73
N ASP A 330 -12.11 -7.74 0.23
CA ASP A 330 -11.06 -8.12 1.18
C ASP A 330 -11.54 -9.24 2.11
N MET A 331 -12.78 -9.14 2.61
CA MET A 331 -13.39 -10.21 3.42
C MET A 331 -13.56 -11.52 2.63
N ALA A 332 -13.95 -11.45 1.35
CA ALA A 332 -14.05 -12.64 0.52
C ALA A 332 -12.70 -13.36 0.35
N CYS A 333 -11.61 -12.60 0.17
CA CYS A 333 -10.26 -13.16 0.10
C CYS A 333 -9.80 -13.76 1.45
N VAL A 334 -10.11 -13.10 2.58
CA VAL A 334 -9.83 -13.65 3.93
C VAL A 334 -10.59 -14.96 4.16
N ASP A 335 -11.88 -15.00 3.82
CA ASP A 335 -12.69 -16.20 3.96
C ASP A 335 -12.21 -17.34 3.07
N ALA A 336 -11.73 -17.03 1.86
CA ALA A 336 -11.10 -18.02 0.99
C ALA A 336 -9.79 -18.57 1.60
N ALA A 337 -8.94 -17.69 2.13
CA ALA A 337 -7.67 -18.09 2.77
C ALA A 337 -7.88 -18.93 4.05
N LYS A 338 -8.96 -18.69 4.81
CA LYS A 338 -9.28 -19.48 6.01
C LYS A 338 -9.80 -20.89 5.72
N ARG A 339 -10.17 -21.18 4.46
CA ARG A 339 -10.73 -22.47 4.04
C ARG A 339 -9.70 -23.41 3.43
N THR A 340 -8.47 -22.94 3.20
CA THR A 340 -7.34 -23.76 2.73
C THR A 340 -6.64 -24.44 3.90
#